data_AF-A0A4C1VXA7-F1
#
_entry.id   AF-A0A4C1VXA7-F1
#
_cell.length_a   1.000
_cell.length_b   1.000
_cell.length_c   1.000
_cell.angle_alpha   90.00
_cell.angle_beta   90.00
_cell.angle_gamma   90.00
#
_symmetry.space_group_name_H-M   'P 1'
#
loop_
_entity.id
_entity.type
_entity.pdbx_description
1 polymer ?
#
loop_
_entity_poly.entity_id
_entity_poly.type
_entity_poly.pdbx_seq_one_letter_code
_entity_poly.pdbx_strand_id
1 'polypeptide(L)'
;MRWLSKGNCLTRFYNLFNSVIELLENKDTELRENLITSKNDIAYPTDLYTLLNNMNLQLQGDDLNLIKTKNVVAAFVAKLLLHKKNIGRREFHNFPNLSVSCNNDDLSSTANVWKIFTVTSLKDSRTF
;
A
#
# COMPACT_ATOMS: atom_id res chain seq x y z
N MET A 1 -18.79 9.15 0.50
CA MET A 1 -17.80 8.05 0.37
C MET A 1 -16.85 7.99 1.58
N ARG A 2 -17.13 7.13 2.58
CA ARG A 2 -16.39 7.07 3.87
C ARG A 2 -15.01 6.41 3.81
N TRP A 3 -14.67 5.78 2.69
CA TRP A 3 -13.43 4.99 2.54
C TRP A 3 -12.31 5.74 1.83
N LEU A 4 -12.63 6.70 0.94
CA LEU A 4 -11.66 7.64 0.36
C LEU A 4 -10.91 8.41 1.46
N SER A 5 -11.63 8.81 2.51
CA SER A 5 -11.04 9.57 3.62
C SER A 5 -9.99 8.77 4.38
N LYS A 6 -10.13 7.44 4.47
CA LYS A 6 -9.14 6.58 5.13
C LYS A 6 -7.83 6.54 4.35
N GLY A 7 -7.91 6.33 3.04
CA GLY A 7 -6.75 6.38 2.16
C GLY A 7 -6.06 7.74 2.18
N ASN A 8 -6.84 8.82 2.06
CA ASN A 8 -6.31 10.18 2.08
C ASN A 8 -5.67 10.56 3.42
N CYS A 9 -6.24 10.09 4.53
CA CYS A 9 -5.65 10.28 5.86
C CYS A 9 -4.29 9.59 5.95
N LEU A 10 -4.19 8.34 5.48
CA LEU A 10 -2.94 7.59 5.49
C LEU A 10 -1.88 8.24 4.58
N THR A 11 -2.25 8.70 3.39
CA THR A 11 -1.35 9.46 2.50
C THR A 11 -0.82 10.72 3.18
N ARG A 12 -1.70 11.49 3.84
CA ARG A 12 -1.28 12.69 4.58
C ARG A 12 -0.34 12.35 5.73
N PHE A 13 -0.64 11.28 6.47
CA PHE A 13 0.22 10.79 7.54
C PHE A 13 1.61 10.42 7.01
N TYR A 14 1.68 9.65 5.92
CA TYR A 14 2.96 9.26 5.31
C TYR A 14 3.76 10.47 4.79
N ASN A 15 3.09 11.46 4.21
CA ASN A 15 3.75 12.71 3.77
C ASN A 15 4.33 13.51 4.94
N LEU A 16 3.72 13.42 6.13
CA LEU A 16 4.19 14.08 7.35
C LEU A 16 5.11 13.19 8.20
N PHE A 17 5.47 12.00 7.72
CA PHE A 17 6.16 10.98 8.51
C PHE A 17 7.42 11.51 9.19
N ASN A 18 8.28 12.23 8.46
CA ASN A 18 9.50 12.80 9.03
C ASN A 18 9.22 13.83 10.13
N SER A 19 8.22 14.69 9.96
CA SER A 19 7.82 15.66 10.98
C SER A 19 7.23 15.00 12.22
N VAL A 20 6.54 13.86 12.05
CA VAL A 20 6.04 13.06 13.19
C VAL A 20 7.21 12.44 13.95
N ILE A 21 8.23 11.92 13.24
CA ILE A 21 9.44 11.38 13.86
C ILE A 21 10.19 12.45 14.68
N GLU A 22 10.35 13.65 14.12
CA GLU A 22 10.98 14.79 14.82
C GLU A 22 10.19 15.20 16.07
N LEU A 23 8.85 15.24 15.99
CA LEU A 23 7.99 15.56 17.13
C LEU A 23 8.10 14.54 18.27
N LEU A 24 8.34 13.27 17.94
CA LEU A 24 8.44 12.19 18.91
C LEU A 24 9.81 12.12 19.61
N GLU A 25 10.85 12.73 19.03
CA GLU A 25 12.22 12.70 19.57
C GLU A 25 12.31 13.16 21.03
N ASN A 26 11.55 14.19 21.38
CA ASN A 26 11.53 14.76 22.73
C ASN A 26 10.35 14.30 23.60
N LYS A 27 9.54 13.34 23.12
CA LYS A 27 8.30 12.91 23.80
C LYS A 27 8.28 11.43 24.13
N ASP A 28 8.63 10.59 23.16
CA ASP A 28 8.53 9.14 23.29
C ASP A 28 9.48 8.47 22.29
N THR A 29 10.67 8.11 22.79
CA THR A 29 11.72 7.47 22.00
C THR A 29 11.31 6.06 21.57
N GLU A 30 10.59 5.31 22.41
CA GLU A 30 10.16 3.94 22.06
C GLU A 30 9.15 3.98 20.90
N LEU A 31 8.16 4.86 20.99
CA LEU A 31 7.18 5.05 19.92
C LEU A 31 7.84 5.52 18.62
N ARG A 32 8.84 6.41 18.71
CA ARG A 32 9.62 6.87 17.56
C ARG A 32 10.31 5.71 16.84
N GLU A 33 11.06 4.88 17.56
CA GLU A 33 11.79 3.75 16.97
C GLU A 33 10.83 2.70 16.36
N ASN A 34 9.72 2.43 17.05
CA ASN A 34 8.65 1.57 16.53
C ASN A 34 8.05 2.12 15.23
N LEU A 35 7.85 3.45 15.16
CA LEU A 35 7.32 4.10 13.97
C LEU A 35 8.31 4.05 12.80
N ILE A 36 9.60 4.32 13.04
CA ILE A 36 10.67 4.20 12.03
C ILE A 36 10.72 2.78 11.48
N THR A 37 10.70 1.77 12.36
CA THR A 37 10.74 0.36 11.97
C THR A 37 9.54 -0.05 11.11
N SER A 38 8.37 0.53 11.38
CA SER A 38 7.13 0.24 10.63
C SER A 38 6.93 1.11 9.38
N LYS A 39 7.91 1.95 8.99
CA LYS A 39 7.78 2.85 7.82
C LYS A 39 7.40 2.10 6.54
N ASN A 40 8.03 0.96 6.28
CA ASN A 40 7.73 0.10 5.13
C ASN A 40 6.31 -0.49 5.21
N ASP A 41 5.90 -0.90 6.42
CA ASP A 41 4.57 -1.46 6.69
C ASP A 41 3.45 -0.42 6.50
N ILE A 42 3.79 0.88 6.53
CA ILE A 42 2.89 2.01 6.27
C ILE A 42 2.98 2.47 4.79
N ALA A 43 4.15 2.41 4.18
CA ALA A 43 4.38 2.82 2.80
C ALA A 43 3.55 2.00 1.80
N TYR A 44 3.58 0.67 1.93
CA TYR A 44 2.83 -0.24 1.06
C TYR A 44 1.31 0.00 1.06
N PRO A 45 0.61 0.02 2.21
CA PRO A 45 -0.82 0.29 2.22
C PRO A 45 -1.14 1.71 1.73
N THR A 46 -0.26 2.69 1.93
CA THR A 46 -0.45 4.05 1.40
C THR A 46 -0.57 4.06 -0.13
N ASP A 47 0.34 3.36 -0.81
CA ASP A 47 0.30 3.19 -2.27
C ASP A 47 -0.92 2.38 -2.71
N LEU A 48 -1.24 1.29 -1.99
CA LEU A 48 -2.42 0.46 -2.29
C LEU A 48 -3.74 1.24 -2.17
N TYR A 49 -3.89 2.06 -1.13
CA TYR A 49 -5.07 2.93 -0.97
C TYR A 49 -5.19 3.95 -2.10
N THR A 50 -4.06 4.44 -2.62
CA THR A 50 -4.06 5.33 -3.79
C THR A 50 -4.62 4.60 -5.03
N LEU A 51 -4.21 3.35 -5.27
CA LEU A 51 -4.76 2.52 -6.35
C LEU A 51 -6.27 2.25 -6.17
N LEU A 52 -6.70 1.92 -4.95
CA LEU A 52 -8.11 1.71 -4.62
C LEU A 52 -8.94 2.98 -4.82
N ASN A 53 -8.43 4.14 -4.41
CA ASN A 53 -9.08 5.42 -4.59
C ASN A 53 -9.23 5.75 -6.09
N ASN A 54 -8.22 5.46 -6.91
CA ASN A 54 -8.30 5.66 -8.37
C ASN A 54 -9.36 4.78 -9.03
N MET A 55 -9.49 3.52 -8.61
CA MET A 55 -10.59 2.66 -9.06
C MET A 55 -11.94 3.21 -8.57
N ASN A 56 -12.01 3.69 -7.33
CA ASN A 56 -13.23 4.26 -6.78
C ASN A 56 -13.76 5.46 -7.56
N LEU A 57 -12.85 6.33 -7.98
CA LEU A 57 -13.20 7.52 -8.76
C LEU A 57 -13.75 7.11 -10.12
N GLN A 58 -13.15 6.10 -10.76
CA GLN A 58 -13.70 5.51 -11.98
C GLN A 58 -15.09 4.92 -11.76
N LEU A 59 -15.34 4.30 -10.60
CA LEU A 59 -16.64 3.71 -10.22
C LEU A 59 -17.69 4.73 -9.73
N GLN A 60 -17.30 5.99 -9.53
CA GLN A 60 -18.22 7.08 -9.19
C GLN A 60 -18.61 7.93 -10.42
N GLY A 61 -18.06 7.64 -11.60
CA GLY A 61 -18.37 8.40 -12.81
C GLY A 61 -19.82 8.22 -13.25
N ASP A 62 -20.43 9.30 -13.72
CA ASP A 62 -21.86 9.35 -14.06
C ASP A 62 -22.26 8.52 -15.30
N ASP A 63 -21.30 8.06 -16.09
CA ASP A 63 -21.51 7.30 -17.35
C ASP A 63 -21.23 5.79 -17.20
N LEU A 64 -21.41 5.24 -15.99
CA LEU A 64 -21.22 3.81 -15.74
C LEU A 64 -22.46 2.98 -16.09
N ASN A 65 -22.21 1.89 -16.81
CA ASN A 65 -23.17 0.80 -16.99
C ASN A 65 -22.54 -0.51 -16.51
N LEU A 66 -23.33 -1.58 -16.46
CA LEU A 66 -22.88 -2.89 -15.97
C LEU A 66 -21.60 -3.39 -16.67
N ILE A 67 -21.51 -3.18 -17.99
CA ILE A 67 -20.35 -3.61 -18.79
C ILE A 67 -19.11 -2.78 -18.41
N LYS A 68 -19.24 -1.45 -18.33
CA LYS A 68 -18.14 -0.56 -17.93
C LYS A 68 -17.67 -0.85 -16.50
N THR A 69 -18.58 -1.04 -15.56
CA THR A 69 -18.27 -1.40 -14.16
C THR A 69 -17.50 -2.72 -14.10
N LYS A 70 -17.97 -3.75 -14.82
CA LYS A 70 -17.26 -5.05 -14.91
C LYS A 70 -15.84 -4.87 -15.45
N ASN A 71 -15.66 -4.04 -16.49
CA ASN A 71 -14.36 -3.78 -17.08
C ASN A 71 -13.42 -3.04 -16.12
N VAL A 72 -13.90 -2.03 -15.39
CA VAL A 72 -13.11 -1.30 -14.38
C VAL A 72 -12.61 -2.26 -13.29
N VAL A 73 -13.49 -3.09 -12.75
CA VAL A 73 -13.12 -4.07 -11.71
C VAL A 73 -12.15 -5.13 -12.26
N ALA A 74 -12.41 -5.68 -13.46
CA ALA A 74 -11.53 -6.67 -14.07
C ALA A 74 -10.13 -6.12 -14.36
N ALA A 75 -10.05 -4.89 -14.90
CA ALA A 75 -8.79 -4.21 -15.13
C ALA A 75 -8.03 -3.93 -13.83
N PHE A 76 -8.75 -3.57 -12.75
CA PHE A 76 -8.14 -3.38 -11.43
C PHE A 76 -7.54 -4.67 -10.88
N VAL A 77 -8.26 -5.80 -10.95
CA VAL A 77 -7.75 -7.12 -10.54
C VAL A 77 -6.50 -7.50 -11.35
N ALA A 78 -6.53 -7.31 -12.67
CA ALA A 78 -5.37 -7.58 -13.52
C ALA A 78 -4.15 -6.72 -13.13
N LYS A 79 -4.36 -5.44 -12.81
CA LYS A 79 -3.30 -4.55 -12.29
C LYS A 79 -2.73 -5.05 -10.97
N LEU A 80 -3.56 -5.49 -10.02
CA LEU A 80 -3.08 -6.04 -8.74
C LEU A 80 -2.21 -7.29 -8.93
N LEU A 81 -2.59 -8.19 -9.84
CA LEU A 81 -1.79 -9.38 -10.16
C LEU A 81 -0.44 -9.00 -10.77
N LEU A 82 -0.44 -8.02 -11.70
CA LEU A 82 0.79 -7.49 -12.26
C LEU A 82 1.68 -6.86 -11.19
N HIS A 83 1.10 -6.06 -10.29
CA HIS A 83 1.80 -5.42 -9.18
C HIS A 83 2.44 -6.43 -8.24
N LYS A 84 1.73 -7.51 -7.88
CA LYS A 84 2.29 -8.63 -7.11
C LYS A 84 3.53 -9.21 -7.77
N LYS A 85 3.48 -9.45 -9.09
CA LYS A 85 4.63 -9.96 -9.86
C LYS A 85 5.78 -8.97 -9.90
N ASN A 86 5.50 -7.68 -10.09
CA ASN A 86 6.50 -6.62 -10.16
C ASN A 86 7.21 -6.43 -8.81
N ILE A 87 6.47 -6.44 -7.70
CA ILE A 87 7.05 -6.42 -6.35
C ILE A 87 8.01 -7.60 -6.13
N GLY A 88 7.63 -8.80 -6.57
CA GLY A 88 8.51 -9.98 -6.51
C GLY A 88 9.81 -9.82 -7.32
N ARG A 89 9.81 -8.94 -8.32
CA ARG A 89 10.98 -8.56 -9.15
C ARG A 89 11.69 -7.30 -8.63
N ARG A 90 11.26 -6.73 -7.51
CA ARG A 90 11.71 -5.43 -6.97
C ARG A 90 11.46 -4.25 -7.91
N GLU A 91 10.41 -4.34 -8.72
CA GLU A 91 9.97 -3.26 -9.61
C GLU A 91 8.81 -2.48 -8.95
N PHE A 92 9.11 -1.30 -8.40
CA PHE A 92 8.18 -0.53 -7.57
C PHE A 92 7.57 0.70 -8.27
N HIS A 93 7.50 0.71 -9.60
CA HIS A 93 7.01 1.88 -10.36
C HIS A 93 5.58 2.32 -10.00
N ASN A 94 4.71 1.41 -9.56
CA ASN A 94 3.36 1.74 -9.07
C ASN A 94 3.27 1.95 -7.56
N PHE A 95 4.40 1.82 -6.85
CA PHE A 95 4.50 1.94 -5.40
C PHE A 95 5.61 2.94 -5.05
N PRO A 96 5.40 4.25 -5.32
CA PRO A 96 6.43 5.26 -5.12
C PRO A 96 6.88 5.35 -3.66
N ASN A 97 5.96 5.23 -2.69
CA ASN A 97 6.32 5.28 -1.27
C ASN A 97 7.09 4.03 -0.84
N LEU A 98 6.69 2.85 -1.32
CA LEU A 98 7.44 1.62 -1.08
C LEU A 98 8.85 1.67 -1.70
N SER A 99 8.98 2.24 -2.90
CA SER A 99 10.27 2.31 -3.60
C SER A 99 11.30 3.12 -2.83
N VAL A 100 10.92 4.31 -2.32
CA VAL A 100 11.77 5.17 -1.50
C VAL A 100 12.16 4.46 -0.20
N SER A 101 11.23 3.70 0.37
CA SER A 101 11.41 3.03 1.65
C SER A 101 12.28 1.75 1.54
N CYS A 102 12.32 1.11 0.36
CA CYS A 102 13.16 -0.07 0.07
C CYS A 102 14.57 0.26 -0.47
N ASN A 103 14.84 1.49 -0.90
CA ASN A 103 16.16 1.90 -1.43
C ASN A 103 17.20 2.21 -0.34
N ASN A 104 16.78 2.25 0.93
CA ASN A 104 17.71 2.30 2.06
C ASN A 104 18.02 0.83 2.41
N ASP A 105 19.28 0.41 2.29
CA ASP A 105 19.78 -0.98 2.30
C ASP A 105 19.47 -1.85 3.54
N ASP A 106 18.51 -1.47 4.38
CA ASP A 106 18.08 -2.25 5.54
C ASP A 106 16.99 -3.26 5.15
N LEU A 107 17.42 -4.34 4.49
CA LEU A 107 16.58 -5.48 4.12
C LEU A 107 16.07 -6.27 5.35
N SER A 108 16.35 -5.83 6.58
CA SER A 108 15.78 -6.41 7.80
C SER A 108 14.27 -6.10 7.95
N SER A 109 13.79 -4.98 7.40
CA SER A 109 12.37 -4.58 7.49
C SER A 109 11.47 -5.21 6.43
N THR A 110 12.03 -5.85 5.38
CA THR A 110 11.22 -6.47 4.31
C THR A 110 10.63 -7.82 4.72
N ALA A 111 11.10 -8.43 5.81
CA ALA A 111 10.56 -9.69 6.34
C ALA A 111 9.04 -9.61 6.61
N ASN A 112 8.51 -8.43 6.94
CA ASN A 112 7.09 -8.21 7.16
C ASN A 112 6.29 -8.07 5.84
N VAL A 113 6.86 -7.44 4.80
CA VAL A 113 6.24 -7.39 3.46
C VAL A 113 6.15 -8.80 2.87
N TRP A 114 7.19 -9.62 3.02
CA TRP A 114 7.15 -11.03 2.61
C TRP A 114 6.16 -11.85 3.46
N LYS A 115 6.01 -11.55 4.77
CA LYS A 115 4.95 -12.16 5.61
C LYS A 115 3.54 -11.86 5.09
N ILE A 116 3.28 -10.66 4.56
CA ILE A 116 1.99 -10.33 3.93
C ILE A 116 1.72 -11.24 2.73
N PHE A 117 2.75 -11.51 1.91
CA PHE A 117 2.64 -12.44 0.77
C PHE A 117 2.49 -13.90 1.20
N THR A 118 3.18 -14.37 2.24
CA THR A 118 3.07 -15.77 2.70
C THR A 118 1.73 -16.06 3.38
N VAL A 119 1.16 -15.10 4.11
CA VAL A 119 -0.19 -15.22 4.70
C VAL A 119 -1.28 -15.28 3.61
N THR A 120 -1.08 -14.63 2.46
CA THR A 120 -2.02 -14.77 1.33
C THR A 120 -1.82 -16.05 0.51
N SER A 121 -0.61 -16.61 0.46
CA SER A 121 -0.34 -17.88 -0.24
C SER A 121 -0.85 -19.14 0.51
N LEU A 122 -1.13 -19.07 1.81
CA LEU A 122 -1.63 -20.22 2.58
C LEU A 122 -3.14 -20.48 2.43
N LYS A 123 -3.88 -19.65 1.68
CA LYS A 123 -5.29 -19.92 1.32
C LYS A 123 -5.49 -20.57 -0.05
N ASP A 124 -4.46 -20.60 -0.90
CA ASP A 124 -4.57 -21.14 -2.27
C ASP A 124 -4.26 -22.66 -2.37
N SER A 125 -3.90 -23.31 -1.27
CA SER A 125 -3.59 -24.77 -1.24
C SER A 125 -4.72 -25.63 -0.68
N ARG A 126 -5.93 -25.10 -0.51
CA ARG A 126 -7.14 -25.88 -0.17
C ARG A 126 -8.36 -25.40 -0.93
N THR A 127 -8.31 -25.58 -2.25
CA THR A 127 -9.48 -25.88 -3.10
C THR A 127 -8.98 -26.30 -4.48
N PHE A 128 -8.57 -27.56 -4.58
CA PHE A 128 -8.95 -28.46 -5.66
C PHE A 128 -9.48 -29.74 -4.98
#